data_AF-A0A257MBI3-F1
#
_entry.id   AF-A0A257MBI3-F1
#
_cell.length_a   1.000
_cell.length_b   1.000
_cell.length_c   1.000
_cell.angle_alpha   90.00
_cell.angle_beta   90.00
_cell.angle_gamma   90.00
#
_symmetry.space_group_name_H-M   'P 1'
#
loop_
_entity.id
_entity.type
_entity.pdbx_description
1 polymer ?
#
loop_
_entity_poly.entity_id
_entity_poly.type
_entity_poly.pdbx_seq_one_letter_code
_entity_poly.pdbx_strand_id
1 'polypeptide(L)'
;MVFSHYTQDCQIVGFLGGFAPALFFAVSGVVLTFQLQKKRMLEILFYYLMLFILGFSYNSIIEFSYYDVIDPISIFSKSEILHVISLSCIVLALGLSRVSWLFPVPFAIHYFLDLPAIGFLTGLVFPIVPWLSLFMFGIFLWKLKVHQKVFMGGIALISLLSVFLLTGVNLNKMDMSLDYFILCLLVVTASSIAIGHWKALSSNGLIQFFGQNSLLFLYVHFLIGSIIVSTFGIPHNILIWLLTFAATYALMKALIRIPQANKSWLFWALLLAATLAVPFFAMSSIPAYLVGIIFALNYRNISRLNLESLRRKLPYLST
;
A
#
# COMPACT_ATOMS: atom_id res chain seq x y z
N MET A 1 29.58 11.35 -9.24
CA MET A 1 29.91 12.46 -8.31
C MET A 1 28.77 13.49 -8.32
N VAL A 2 27.54 13.08 -7.98
CA VAL A 2 26.32 13.92 -7.93
C VAL A 2 25.46 13.49 -6.73
N PHE A 3 26.09 13.36 -5.56
CA PHE A 3 25.42 12.93 -4.32
C PHE A 3 25.83 13.75 -3.09
N SER A 4 26.55 14.85 -3.26
CA SER A 4 27.19 15.54 -2.11
C SER A 4 26.43 16.75 -1.54
N HIS A 5 25.27 17.13 -2.06
CA HIS A 5 24.49 18.24 -1.47
C HIS A 5 22.98 18.00 -1.56
N TYR A 6 22.49 16.96 -0.87
CA TYR A 6 21.07 16.83 -0.53
C TYR A 6 20.89 17.19 0.94
N THR A 7 20.22 18.31 1.16
CA THR A 7 19.97 18.98 2.44
C THR A 7 19.30 18.05 3.47
N GLN A 8 19.76 18.10 4.72
CA GLN A 8 19.44 17.17 5.81
C GLN A 8 17.93 16.94 6.05
N ASP A 9 17.07 17.95 5.83
CA ASP A 9 15.62 17.83 6.02
C ASP A 9 14.94 16.93 4.97
N CYS A 10 15.47 16.93 3.73
CA CYS A 10 14.97 16.10 2.63
C CYS A 10 15.30 14.62 2.85
N GLN A 11 16.39 14.33 3.56
CA GLN A 11 16.74 12.96 3.94
C GLN A 11 15.77 12.43 4.99
N ILE A 12 15.46 13.20 6.04
CA ILE A 12 14.57 12.72 7.12
C ILE A 12 13.16 12.45 6.59
N VAL A 13 12.57 13.38 5.82
CA VAL A 13 11.21 13.19 5.31
C VAL A 13 11.15 12.08 4.26
N GLY A 14 12.13 12.03 3.34
CA GLY A 14 12.23 10.93 2.36
C GLY A 14 12.45 9.57 3.03
N PHE A 15 13.27 9.53 4.08
CA PHE A 15 13.54 8.36 4.90
C PHE A 15 12.28 7.89 5.65
N LEU A 16 11.56 8.81 6.30
CA LEU A 16 10.29 8.51 6.96
C LEU A 16 9.22 8.04 5.97
N GLY A 17 9.14 8.67 4.79
CA GLY A 17 8.30 8.23 3.67
C GLY A 17 8.65 6.83 3.15
N GLY A 18 9.92 6.42 3.29
CA GLY A 18 10.41 5.08 2.99
C GLY A 18 9.66 3.97 3.73
N PHE A 19 9.17 4.23 4.95
CA PHE A 19 8.47 3.24 5.79
C PHE A 19 6.95 3.19 5.56
N ALA A 20 6.37 4.10 4.80
CA ALA A 20 4.93 4.11 4.53
C ALA A 20 4.43 2.78 3.90
N PRO A 21 5.14 2.16 2.94
CA PRO A 21 4.78 0.83 2.43
C PRO A 21 4.81 -0.26 3.52
N ALA A 22 5.79 -0.24 4.42
CA ALA A 22 5.91 -1.25 5.48
C ALA A 22 4.70 -1.21 6.43
N LEU A 23 4.30 -0.01 6.84
CA LEU A 23 3.09 0.21 7.64
C LEU A 23 1.83 -0.18 6.87
N PHE A 24 1.73 0.18 5.59
CA PHE A 24 0.60 -0.17 4.73
C PHE A 24 0.39 -1.69 4.63
N PHE A 25 1.44 -2.47 4.39
CA PHE A 25 1.33 -3.92 4.30
C PHE A 25 0.97 -4.57 5.63
N ALA A 26 1.60 -4.14 6.72
CA ALA A 26 1.29 -4.65 8.05
C ALA A 26 -0.19 -4.41 8.42
N VAL A 27 -0.71 -3.19 8.17
CA VAL A 27 -2.12 -2.87 8.42
C VAL A 27 -3.06 -3.64 7.49
N SER A 28 -2.70 -3.78 6.22
CA SER A 28 -3.50 -4.53 5.23
C SER A 28 -3.73 -5.98 5.66
N GLY A 29 -2.73 -6.65 6.22
CA GLY A 29 -2.88 -8.00 6.78
C GLY A 29 -3.88 -8.07 7.94
N VAL A 30 -3.82 -7.10 8.86
CA VAL A 30 -4.77 -7.00 9.98
C VAL A 30 -6.19 -6.76 9.47
N VAL A 31 -6.37 -5.83 8.53
CA VAL A 31 -7.67 -5.51 7.92
C VAL A 31 -8.27 -6.73 7.23
N LEU A 32 -7.48 -7.48 6.48
CA LEU A 32 -7.93 -8.72 5.83
C LEU A 32 -8.49 -9.72 6.85
N THR A 33 -7.82 -9.87 8.00
CA THR A 33 -8.27 -10.77 9.07
C THR A 33 -9.68 -10.40 9.56
N PHE A 34 -9.96 -9.10 9.73
CA PHE A 34 -11.30 -8.62 10.09
C PHE A 34 -12.33 -8.80 8.97
N GLN A 35 -11.92 -8.63 7.71
CA GLN A 35 -12.81 -8.84 6.57
C GLN A 35 -13.22 -10.30 6.45
N LEU A 36 -12.30 -11.24 6.64
CA LEU A 36 -12.56 -12.69 6.61
C LEU A 36 -13.55 -13.16 7.66
N GLN A 37 -13.55 -12.53 8.84
CA GLN A 37 -14.49 -12.86 9.90
C GLN A 37 -15.92 -12.36 9.61
N LYS A 38 -16.07 -11.36 8.75
CA LYS A 38 -17.33 -10.64 8.54
C LYS A 38 -17.94 -10.83 7.16
N LYS A 39 -17.13 -11.22 6.18
CA LYS A 39 -17.52 -11.31 4.76
C LYS A 39 -17.21 -12.68 4.21
N ARG A 40 -17.96 -13.09 3.19
CA ARG A 40 -17.72 -14.34 2.46
C ARG A 40 -16.51 -14.22 1.54
N MET A 41 -15.84 -15.34 1.28
CA MET A 41 -14.63 -15.41 0.45
C MET A 41 -14.81 -14.77 -0.93
N LEU A 42 -15.94 -15.00 -1.60
CA LEU A 42 -16.25 -14.38 -2.90
C LEU A 42 -16.30 -12.86 -2.86
N GLU A 43 -16.86 -12.27 -1.80
CA GLU A 43 -16.95 -10.82 -1.68
C GLU A 43 -15.56 -10.20 -1.49
N ILE A 44 -14.69 -10.93 -0.76
CA ILE A 44 -13.30 -10.56 -0.55
C ILE A 44 -12.55 -10.65 -1.87
N LEU A 45 -12.65 -11.78 -2.59
CA LEU A 45 -12.02 -11.95 -3.91
C LEU A 45 -12.45 -10.88 -4.91
N PHE A 46 -13.76 -10.57 -4.98
CA PHE A 46 -14.26 -9.52 -5.86
C PHE A 46 -13.74 -8.13 -5.45
N TYR A 47 -13.73 -7.83 -4.15
CA TYR A 47 -13.17 -6.58 -3.64
C TYR A 47 -11.69 -6.41 -3.99
N TYR A 48 -10.89 -7.47 -3.82
CA TYR A 48 -9.47 -7.46 -4.17
C TYR A 48 -9.22 -7.43 -5.68
N LEU A 49 -10.07 -8.07 -6.49
CA LEU A 49 -10.02 -7.95 -7.96
C LEU A 49 -10.28 -6.50 -8.42
N MET A 50 -11.23 -5.82 -7.79
CA MET A 50 -11.52 -4.41 -8.09
C MET A 50 -10.36 -3.48 -7.68
N LEU A 51 -9.76 -3.73 -6.51
CA LEU A 51 -8.50 -3.06 -6.13
C LEU A 51 -7.37 -3.40 -7.10
N PHE A 52 -7.38 -4.62 -7.65
CA PHE A 52 -6.37 -5.04 -8.61
C PHE A 52 -6.46 -4.26 -9.92
N ILE A 53 -7.68 -4.08 -10.44
CA ILE A 53 -7.88 -3.26 -11.65
C ILE A 53 -7.48 -1.81 -11.39
N LEU A 54 -7.78 -1.29 -10.20
CA LEU A 54 -7.43 0.06 -9.80
C LEU A 54 -5.92 0.29 -9.70
N GLY A 55 -5.15 -0.72 -9.24
CA GLY A 55 -3.70 -0.63 -9.17
C GLY A 55 -3.03 -0.39 -10.53
N PHE A 56 -3.63 -0.81 -11.65
CA PHE A 56 -3.11 -0.46 -12.98
C PHE A 56 -3.19 1.04 -13.25
N SER A 57 -4.28 1.69 -12.87
CA SER A 57 -4.40 3.15 -12.98
C SER A 57 -3.40 3.87 -12.08
N TYR A 58 -3.08 3.30 -10.90
CA TYR A 58 -2.03 3.85 -10.04
C TYR A 58 -0.64 3.72 -10.67
N ASN A 59 -0.29 2.56 -11.22
CA ASN A 59 1.03 2.41 -11.87
C ASN A 59 1.15 3.28 -13.10
N SER A 60 0.10 3.43 -13.89
CA SER A 60 0.16 4.31 -15.05
C SER A 60 0.50 5.73 -14.61
N ILE A 61 -0.07 6.20 -13.50
CA ILE A 61 0.26 7.52 -12.94
C ILE A 61 1.75 7.61 -12.61
N ILE A 62 2.33 6.57 -11.99
CA ILE A 62 3.77 6.52 -11.70
C ILE A 62 4.57 6.56 -13.00
N GLU A 63 4.21 5.74 -13.99
CA GLU A 63 4.90 5.71 -15.29
C GLU A 63 4.87 7.09 -15.95
N PHE A 64 3.70 7.72 -16.09
CA PHE A 64 3.56 9.08 -16.64
C PHE A 64 4.34 10.15 -15.84
N SER A 65 4.51 9.98 -14.53
CA SER A 65 5.10 11.02 -13.67
C SER A 65 6.61 10.90 -13.53
N TYR A 66 7.17 9.70 -13.73
CA TYR A 66 8.59 9.41 -13.50
C TYR A 66 9.33 8.94 -14.75
N TYR A 67 8.63 8.53 -15.81
CA TYR A 67 9.22 8.02 -17.04
C TYR A 67 8.58 8.68 -18.27
N ASP A 68 9.40 9.26 -19.15
CA ASP A 68 8.91 10.00 -20.33
C ASP A 68 8.30 9.11 -21.43
N VAL A 69 8.59 7.80 -21.40
CA VAL A 69 8.06 6.81 -22.34
C VAL A 69 7.25 5.77 -21.58
N ILE A 70 5.95 5.71 -21.87
CA ILE A 70 5.05 4.74 -21.29
C ILE A 70 5.21 3.43 -22.05
N ASP A 71 5.80 2.45 -21.40
CA ASP A 71 5.76 1.08 -21.89
C ASP A 71 4.52 0.38 -21.29
N PRO A 72 3.54 -0.06 -22.10
CA PRO A 72 2.45 -0.91 -21.63
C PRO A 72 2.93 -2.05 -20.73
N ILE A 73 4.06 -2.69 -21.07
CA ILE A 73 4.62 -3.82 -20.33
C ILE A 73 5.16 -3.37 -18.97
N SER A 74 5.65 -2.13 -18.83
CA SER A 74 6.10 -1.58 -17.55
C SER A 74 4.94 -1.34 -16.58
N ILE A 75 3.78 -0.90 -17.07
CA ILE A 75 2.56 -0.72 -16.24
C ILE A 75 2.11 -2.04 -15.61
N PHE A 76 2.20 -3.14 -16.37
CA PHE A 76 1.87 -4.48 -15.86
C PHE A 76 2.95 -5.04 -14.94
N SER A 77 4.23 -4.91 -15.32
CA SER A 77 5.34 -5.54 -14.59
C SER A 77 5.80 -4.79 -13.35
N LYS A 78 5.54 -3.49 -13.21
CA LYS A 78 5.85 -2.70 -11.99
C LYS A 78 4.68 -2.63 -11.02
N SER A 79 3.74 -3.57 -11.15
CA SER A 79 2.48 -3.59 -10.40
C SER A 79 2.62 -4.22 -9.01
N GLU A 80 3.46 -3.60 -8.20
CA GLU A 80 3.89 -4.09 -6.88
C GLU A 80 2.72 -4.27 -5.91
N ILE A 81 1.79 -3.32 -5.90
CA ILE A 81 0.55 -3.38 -5.10
C ILE A 81 -0.32 -4.58 -5.55
N LEU A 82 -0.29 -4.93 -6.83
CA LEU A 82 -1.07 -6.01 -7.40
C LEU A 82 -0.51 -7.38 -7.08
N HIS A 83 0.81 -7.53 -7.06
CA HIS A 83 1.43 -8.76 -6.59
C HIS A 83 1.15 -9.02 -5.12
N VAL A 84 1.07 -7.96 -4.29
CA VAL A 84 0.72 -8.13 -2.88
C VAL A 84 -0.77 -8.43 -2.68
N ILE A 85 -1.66 -7.91 -3.53
CA ILE A 85 -3.07 -8.32 -3.56
C ILE A 85 -3.20 -9.80 -3.99
N SER A 86 -2.46 -10.22 -5.03
CA SER A 86 -2.42 -11.62 -5.48
C SER A 86 -1.87 -12.55 -4.39
N LEU A 87 -0.82 -12.14 -3.67
CA LEU A 87 -0.32 -12.87 -2.51
C LEU A 87 -1.28 -12.86 -1.34
N SER A 88 -2.04 -11.79 -1.13
CA SER A 88 -3.12 -11.76 -0.14
C SER A 88 -4.20 -12.80 -0.49
N CYS A 89 -4.52 -13.00 -1.77
CA CYS A 89 -5.41 -14.05 -2.24
C CYS A 89 -4.83 -15.47 -2.11
N ILE A 90 -3.53 -15.66 -2.36
CA ILE A 90 -2.83 -16.93 -2.06
C ILE A 90 -2.87 -17.20 -0.55
N VAL A 91 -2.72 -16.13 0.24
CA VAL A 91 -2.80 -16.18 1.69
C VAL A 91 -4.20 -16.56 2.19
N LEU A 92 -5.24 -16.13 1.48
CA LEU A 92 -6.61 -16.57 1.68
C LEU A 92 -6.81 -18.06 1.37
N ALA A 93 -6.20 -18.58 0.30
CA ALA A 93 -6.28 -19.99 -0.06
C ALA A 93 -5.57 -20.92 0.95
N LEU A 94 -4.58 -20.41 1.68
CA LEU A 94 -3.76 -21.17 2.62
C LEU A 94 -4.21 -21.11 4.11
N GLY A 95 -5.35 -20.48 4.43
CA GLY A 95 -5.95 -20.56 5.78
C GLY A 95 -5.15 -19.89 6.91
N LEU A 96 -4.65 -18.68 6.65
CA LEU A 96 -3.46 -18.10 7.30
C LEU A 96 -3.51 -17.64 8.76
N SER A 97 -4.54 -17.98 9.55
CA SER A 97 -4.47 -17.72 10.99
C SER A 97 -3.32 -18.50 11.67
N ARG A 98 -2.80 -19.56 11.04
CA ARG A 98 -1.68 -20.37 11.57
C ARG A 98 -0.29 -19.97 11.07
N VAL A 99 -0.19 -19.26 9.95
CA VAL A 99 1.06 -19.00 9.22
C VAL A 99 1.68 -17.64 9.60
N SER A 100 1.03 -16.81 10.42
CA SER A 100 1.61 -15.53 10.86
C SER A 100 2.97 -15.68 11.55
N TRP A 101 3.25 -16.84 12.14
CA TRP A 101 4.57 -17.18 12.71
C TRP A 101 5.66 -17.40 11.66
N LEU A 102 5.28 -17.69 10.42
CA LEU A 102 6.18 -17.88 9.29
C LEU A 102 6.50 -16.54 8.59
N PHE A 103 6.16 -15.40 9.20
CA PHE A 103 6.48 -14.09 8.63
C PHE A 103 7.97 -13.90 8.25
N PRO A 104 8.97 -14.51 8.92
CA PRO A 104 10.37 -14.34 8.49
C PRO A 104 10.72 -15.19 7.25
N VAL A 105 9.93 -16.21 6.93
CA VAL A 105 10.26 -17.20 5.89
C VAL A 105 10.36 -16.57 4.50
N PRO A 106 9.42 -15.73 4.04
CA PRO A 106 9.56 -15.09 2.73
C PRO A 106 10.85 -14.25 2.65
N PHE A 107 11.16 -13.46 3.68
CA PHE A 107 12.42 -12.71 3.74
C PHE A 107 13.64 -13.63 3.73
N ALA A 108 13.63 -14.71 4.50
CA ALA A 108 14.74 -15.66 4.54
C ALA A 108 14.99 -16.33 3.18
N ILE A 109 13.93 -16.69 2.46
CA ILE A 109 14.01 -17.22 1.09
C ILE A 109 14.69 -16.20 0.17
N HIS A 110 14.27 -14.93 0.24
CA HIS A 110 14.89 -13.85 -0.53
C HIS A 110 16.37 -13.66 -0.20
N TYR A 111 16.69 -13.62 1.10
CA TYR A 111 18.03 -13.31 1.58
C TYR A 111 19.05 -14.43 1.34
N PHE A 112 18.67 -15.70 1.56
CA PHE A 112 19.62 -16.82 1.49
C PHE A 112 19.73 -17.47 0.11
N LEU A 113 18.69 -17.39 -0.72
CA LEU A 113 18.72 -18.01 -2.06
C LEU A 113 19.24 -17.06 -3.13
N ASP A 114 19.67 -15.85 -2.75
CA ASP A 114 20.20 -14.79 -3.63
C ASP A 114 19.41 -14.70 -4.94
N LEU A 115 18.08 -14.68 -4.80
CA LEU A 115 17.19 -14.71 -5.96
C LEU A 115 17.39 -13.39 -6.70
N PRO A 116 17.79 -13.41 -7.99
CA PRO A 116 18.07 -12.20 -8.73
C PRO A 116 16.86 -11.27 -8.67
N ALA A 117 17.11 -10.00 -8.32
CA ALA A 117 16.15 -8.92 -8.13
C ALA A 117 15.27 -8.60 -9.37
N ILE A 118 15.40 -9.39 -10.44
CA ILE A 118 14.64 -9.26 -11.69
C ILE A 118 13.37 -10.16 -11.68
N GLY A 119 13.31 -11.24 -10.90
CA GLY A 119 12.47 -12.39 -11.30
C GLY A 119 11.45 -12.96 -10.31
N PHE A 120 11.36 -12.46 -9.08
CA PHE A 120 10.49 -13.02 -8.03
C PHE A 120 8.96 -13.07 -8.34
N LEU A 121 8.55 -12.40 -9.44
CA LEU A 121 7.23 -12.33 -10.12
C LEU A 121 6.40 -11.05 -9.83
N THR A 122 6.69 -9.85 -10.30
CA THR A 122 7.57 -9.32 -11.36
C THR A 122 7.93 -7.88 -10.96
N GLY A 123 9.18 -7.43 -11.14
CA GLY A 123 9.51 -6.02 -10.90
C GLY A 123 10.97 -5.78 -10.58
N LEU A 124 11.64 -4.97 -11.41
CA LEU A 124 13.07 -4.61 -11.33
C LEU A 124 13.44 -3.70 -10.13
N VAL A 125 12.45 -3.33 -9.30
CA VAL A 125 12.53 -2.17 -8.40
C VAL A 125 12.03 -2.52 -6.98
N PHE A 126 11.31 -3.63 -6.79
CA PHE A 126 10.64 -3.95 -5.52
C PHE A 126 10.42 -5.45 -5.30
N PRO A 127 11.18 -6.08 -4.39
CA PRO A 127 11.13 -7.52 -4.17
C PRO A 127 9.89 -7.89 -3.36
N ILE A 128 8.88 -8.44 -4.04
CA ILE A 128 7.55 -8.73 -3.49
C ILE A 128 7.60 -9.65 -2.26
N VAL A 129 8.50 -10.64 -2.30
CA VAL A 129 8.59 -11.71 -1.30
C VAL A 129 8.94 -11.15 0.10
N PRO A 130 9.96 -10.29 0.26
CA PRO A 130 10.20 -9.57 1.52
C PRO A 130 9.02 -8.76 2.05
N TRP A 131 8.26 -8.06 1.20
CA TRP A 131 7.12 -7.25 1.64
C TRP A 131 5.95 -8.10 2.15
N LEU A 132 5.79 -9.33 1.64
CA LEU A 132 4.86 -10.31 2.20
C LEU A 132 5.15 -10.64 3.67
N SER A 133 6.43 -10.66 4.05
CA SER A 133 6.84 -10.85 5.44
C SER A 133 6.22 -9.77 6.34
N LEU A 134 6.21 -8.51 5.91
CA LEU A 134 5.64 -7.40 6.67
C LEU A 134 4.10 -7.49 6.77
N PHE A 135 3.44 -7.97 5.70
CA PHE A 135 2.00 -8.26 5.73
C PHE A 135 1.66 -9.31 6.81
N MET A 136 2.40 -10.42 6.83
CA MET A 136 2.23 -11.49 7.81
C MET A 136 2.60 -11.05 9.23
N PHE A 137 3.64 -10.21 9.34
CA PHE A 137 4.10 -9.65 10.61
C PHE A 137 3.06 -8.74 11.26
N GLY A 138 2.29 -7.98 10.47
CA GLY A 138 1.16 -7.20 10.99
C GLY A 138 0.10 -8.09 11.67
N ILE A 139 -0.27 -9.20 11.02
CA ILE A 139 -1.20 -10.20 11.59
C ILE A 139 -0.61 -10.83 12.86
N PHE A 140 0.69 -11.13 12.84
CA PHE A 140 1.41 -11.68 13.98
C PHE A 140 1.35 -10.74 15.18
N LEU A 141 1.76 -9.49 15.01
CA LEU A 141 1.71 -8.47 16.06
C LEU A 141 0.29 -8.26 16.60
N TRP A 142 -0.73 -8.32 15.75
CA TRP A 142 -2.12 -8.18 16.19
C TRP A 142 -2.54 -9.23 17.22
N LYS A 143 -2.01 -10.46 17.15
CA LYS A 143 -2.29 -11.54 18.11
C LYS A 143 -1.52 -11.41 19.42
N LEU A 144 -0.46 -10.60 19.45
CA LEU A 144 0.40 -10.46 20.62
C LEU A 144 -0.16 -9.47 21.64
N LYS A 145 0.08 -9.78 22.93
CA LYS A 145 -0.11 -8.84 24.04
C LYS A 145 0.99 -7.77 24.01
N VAL A 146 0.74 -6.63 24.67
CA VAL A 146 1.68 -5.49 24.69
C VAL A 146 3.10 -5.89 25.11
N HIS A 147 3.26 -6.64 26.21
CA HIS A 147 4.60 -7.07 26.66
C HIS A 147 5.32 -7.96 25.65
N GLN A 148 4.58 -8.80 24.91
CA GLN A 148 5.14 -9.63 23.83
C GLN A 148 5.58 -8.76 22.64
N LYS A 149 4.81 -7.71 22.29
CA LYS A 149 5.22 -6.74 21.26
C LYS A 149 6.48 -5.99 21.67
N VAL A 150 6.57 -5.55 22.93
CA VAL A 150 7.77 -4.90 23.48
C VAL A 150 8.97 -5.84 23.39
N PHE A 151 8.80 -7.10 23.77
CA PHE A 151 9.85 -8.12 23.64
C PHE A 151 10.31 -8.30 22.19
N MET A 152 9.37 -8.42 21.23
CA MET A 152 9.70 -8.50 19.79
C MET A 152 10.42 -7.24 19.29
N GLY A 153 10.00 -6.05 19.75
CA GLY A 153 10.68 -4.80 19.44
C GLY A 153 12.11 -4.74 20.00
N GLY A 154 12.31 -5.28 21.21
CA GLY A 154 13.64 -5.45 21.81
C GLY A 154 14.54 -6.36 21.00
N ILE A 155 14.02 -7.52 20.54
CA ILE A 155 14.75 -8.42 19.64
C ILE A 155 15.12 -7.69 18.34
N ALA A 156 14.17 -7.02 17.69
CA ALA A 156 14.43 -6.30 16.45
C ALA A 156 15.50 -5.21 16.63
N LEU A 157 15.45 -4.46 17.74
CA LEU A 157 16.44 -3.45 18.06
C LEU A 157 17.84 -4.04 18.28
N ILE A 158 17.95 -5.12 19.07
CA ILE A 158 19.23 -5.80 19.32
C ILE A 158 19.81 -6.35 18.02
N SER A 159 18.98 -7.00 17.20
CA SER A 159 19.39 -7.52 15.89
C SER A 159 19.87 -6.40 14.97
N LEU A 160 19.16 -5.26 14.93
CA LEU A 160 19.56 -4.11 14.12
C LEU A 160 20.92 -3.56 14.54
N LEU A 161 21.10 -3.34 15.85
CA LEU A 161 22.36 -2.86 16.41
C LEU A 161 23.51 -3.85 16.13
N SER A 162 23.24 -5.14 16.25
CA SER A 162 24.24 -6.19 15.97
C SER A 162 24.67 -6.19 14.51
N VAL A 163 23.71 -6.08 13.57
CA VAL A 163 24.01 -5.98 12.13
C VAL A 163 24.81 -4.72 11.84
N PHE A 164 24.42 -3.57 12.39
CA PHE A 164 25.16 -2.32 12.22
C PHE A 164 26.60 -2.41 12.72
N LEU A 165 26.85 -3.09 13.83
CA LEU A 165 28.20 -3.27 14.38
C LEU A 165 29.05 -4.24 13.54
N LEU A 166 28.45 -5.28 12.97
CA LEU A 166 29.17 -6.34 12.26
C LEU A 166 29.42 -6.03 10.78
N THR A 167 28.45 -5.43 10.10
CA THR A 167 28.47 -5.25 8.63
C THR A 167 28.44 -3.78 8.21
N GLY A 168 28.28 -2.85 9.15
CA GLY A 168 27.99 -1.45 8.86
C GLY A 168 26.51 -1.21 8.52
N VAL A 169 26.20 0.03 8.14
CA VAL A 169 24.84 0.49 7.81
C VAL A 169 24.63 0.44 6.30
N ASN A 170 23.59 -0.26 5.84
CA ASN A 170 23.19 -0.35 4.44
C ASN A 170 21.66 -0.30 4.30
N LEU A 171 21.05 0.87 4.51
CA LEU A 171 19.59 1.04 4.51
C LEU A 171 18.99 1.10 3.07
N ASN A 172 19.30 0.10 2.24
CA ASN A 172 18.78 0.02 0.88
C ASN A 172 17.37 -0.59 0.87
N LYS A 173 16.38 0.27 0.61
CA LYS A 173 14.97 -0.09 0.46
C LYS A 173 14.69 -0.93 -0.78
N MET A 174 15.39 -0.66 -1.88
CA MET A 174 15.08 -1.21 -3.21
C MET A 174 15.32 -2.72 -3.23
N ASP A 175 16.43 -3.16 -2.63
CA ASP A 175 16.77 -4.59 -2.53
C ASP A 175 16.22 -5.25 -1.25
N MET A 176 15.54 -4.46 -0.40
CA MET A 176 15.16 -4.85 0.96
C MET A 176 16.35 -5.49 1.70
N SER A 177 17.41 -4.70 1.90
CA SER A 177 18.55 -5.07 2.74
C SER A 177 18.12 -5.55 4.14
N LEU A 178 18.95 -6.39 4.76
CA LEU A 178 18.66 -7.02 6.06
C LEU A 178 18.39 -6.00 7.17
N ASP A 179 19.24 -5.00 7.29
CA ASP A 179 19.12 -3.93 8.26
C ASP A 179 17.92 -3.02 7.99
N TYR A 180 17.62 -2.70 6.72
CA TYR A 180 16.39 -2.00 6.36
C TYR A 180 15.13 -2.81 6.73
N PHE A 181 15.13 -4.11 6.47
CA PHE A 181 14.03 -5.00 6.83
C PHE A 181 13.82 -5.07 8.35
N ILE A 182 14.89 -5.25 9.13
CA ILE A 182 14.81 -5.27 10.60
C ILE A 182 14.32 -3.91 11.12
N LEU A 183 14.78 -2.81 10.53
CA LEU A 183 14.29 -1.48 10.86
C LEU A 183 12.79 -1.33 10.56
N CYS A 184 12.29 -1.87 9.43
CA CYS A 184 10.85 -1.94 9.17
C CYS A 184 10.10 -2.71 10.26
N LEU A 185 10.61 -3.87 10.70
CA LEU A 185 9.99 -4.64 11.81
C LEU A 185 9.92 -3.82 13.09
N LEU A 186 11.00 -3.10 13.42
CA LEU A 186 11.06 -2.22 14.59
C LEU A 186 10.02 -1.09 14.49
N VAL A 187 9.97 -0.37 13.37
CA VAL A 187 9.04 0.74 13.13
C VAL A 187 7.59 0.28 13.19
N VAL A 188 7.26 -0.85 12.54
CA VAL A 188 5.91 -1.43 12.57
C VAL A 188 5.52 -1.83 13.99
N THR A 189 6.44 -2.45 14.74
CA THR A 189 6.22 -2.85 16.13
C THR A 189 5.97 -1.63 17.02
N ALA A 190 6.85 -0.62 16.96
CA ALA A 190 6.74 0.62 17.71
C ALA A 190 5.42 1.34 17.42
N SER A 191 5.04 1.44 16.14
CA SER A 191 3.76 2.03 15.71
C SER A 191 2.57 1.27 16.30
N SER A 192 2.60 -0.06 16.29
CA SER A 192 1.53 -0.89 16.85
C SER A 192 1.35 -0.72 18.37
N ILE A 193 2.44 -0.47 19.10
CA ILE A 193 2.43 -0.22 20.54
C ILE A 193 1.88 1.18 20.81
N ALA A 194 2.40 2.19 20.09
CA ALA A 194 2.01 3.59 20.23
C ALA A 194 0.50 3.79 20.01
N ILE A 195 -0.05 3.22 18.93
CA ILE A 195 -1.49 3.28 18.64
C ILE A 195 -2.31 2.60 19.76
N GLY A 196 -1.83 1.49 20.32
CA GLY A 196 -2.51 0.78 21.40
C GLY A 196 -2.52 1.53 22.73
N HIS A 197 -1.53 2.39 22.99
CA HIS A 197 -1.44 3.16 24.24
C HIS A 197 -2.18 4.49 24.16
N TRP A 198 -2.17 5.13 22.99
CA TRP A 198 -2.88 6.38 22.80
C TRP A 198 -4.35 6.15 22.45
N LYS A 199 -5.18 5.97 23.49
CA LYS A 199 -6.65 6.00 23.36
C LYS A 199 -7.12 7.22 22.57
N ALA A 200 -6.49 8.38 22.80
CA ALA A 200 -6.79 9.63 22.08
C ALA A 200 -6.54 9.55 20.56
N LEU A 201 -5.50 8.84 20.09
CA LEU A 201 -5.31 8.61 18.64
C LEU A 201 -6.38 7.64 18.11
N SER A 202 -6.71 6.59 18.85
CA SER A 202 -7.72 5.61 18.43
C SER A 202 -9.14 6.19 18.33
N SER A 203 -9.45 7.22 19.14
CA SER A 203 -10.74 7.92 19.14
C SER A 203 -10.74 9.20 18.30
N ASN A 204 -9.64 9.54 17.63
CA ASN A 204 -9.56 10.76 16.83
C ASN A 204 -10.30 10.57 15.50
N GLY A 205 -11.37 11.34 15.30
CA GLY A 205 -12.16 11.33 14.06
C GLY A 205 -11.33 11.64 12.81
N LEU A 206 -10.19 12.31 12.94
CA LEU A 206 -9.27 12.59 11.83
C LEU A 206 -8.54 11.33 11.35
N ILE A 207 -8.03 10.50 12.28
CA ILE A 207 -7.37 9.23 11.93
C ILE A 207 -8.38 8.27 11.31
N GLN A 208 -9.58 8.20 11.89
CA GLN A 208 -10.68 7.43 11.33
C GLN A 208 -11.06 7.92 9.92
N PHE A 209 -11.09 9.24 9.70
CA PHE A 209 -11.39 9.83 8.40
C PHE A 209 -10.37 9.42 7.33
N PHE A 210 -9.08 9.54 7.60
CA PHE A 210 -8.04 9.11 6.64
C PHE A 210 -8.06 7.61 6.43
N GLY A 211 -8.25 6.81 7.49
CA GLY A 211 -8.35 5.35 7.38
C GLY A 211 -9.54 4.90 6.52
N GLN A 212 -10.70 5.52 6.71
CA GLN A 212 -11.89 5.21 5.90
C GLN A 212 -11.73 5.66 4.44
N ASN A 213 -11.02 6.76 4.19
CA ASN A 213 -10.85 7.34 2.86
C ASN A 213 -9.43 7.17 2.32
N SER A 214 -8.73 6.10 2.70
CA SER A 214 -7.30 5.90 2.40
C SER A 214 -7.00 5.84 0.91
N LEU A 215 -7.89 5.24 0.13
CA LEU A 215 -7.76 5.19 -1.32
C LEU A 215 -7.94 6.56 -1.97
N LEU A 216 -8.90 7.35 -1.47
CA LEU A 216 -9.09 8.73 -1.93
C LEU A 216 -7.89 9.59 -1.55
N PHE A 217 -7.38 9.42 -0.34
CA PHE A 217 -6.15 10.07 0.11
C PHE A 217 -5.01 9.79 -0.85
N LEU A 218 -4.78 8.53 -1.23
CA LEU A 218 -3.71 8.15 -2.16
C LEU A 218 -3.78 8.97 -3.46
N TYR A 219 -4.89 8.90 -4.19
CA TYR A 219 -5.01 9.58 -5.47
C TYR A 219 -4.95 11.11 -5.35
N VAL A 220 -5.61 11.69 -4.35
CA VAL A 220 -5.59 13.14 -4.13
C VAL A 220 -4.19 13.61 -3.73
N HIS A 221 -3.50 12.86 -2.87
CA HIS A 221 -2.16 13.21 -2.40
C HIS A 221 -1.14 13.18 -3.53
N PHE A 222 -1.16 12.13 -4.36
CA PHE A 222 -0.28 12.04 -5.53
C PHE A 222 -0.61 13.10 -6.58
N LEU A 223 -1.90 13.41 -6.81
CA LEU A 223 -2.30 14.50 -7.71
C LEU A 223 -1.71 15.84 -7.24
N ILE A 224 -1.91 16.21 -5.98
CA ILE A 224 -1.37 17.46 -5.42
C ILE A 224 0.16 17.44 -5.46
N GLY A 225 0.78 16.32 -5.08
CA GLY A 225 2.23 16.15 -5.15
C GLY A 225 2.77 16.38 -6.56
N SER A 226 2.14 15.79 -7.59
CA SER A 226 2.55 15.96 -8.99
C SER A 226 2.41 17.41 -9.47
N ILE A 227 1.33 18.10 -9.08
CA ILE A 227 1.14 19.51 -9.40
C ILE A 227 2.22 20.35 -8.74
N ILE A 228 2.49 20.14 -7.45
CA ILE A 228 3.53 20.87 -6.72
C ILE A 228 4.90 20.62 -7.35
N VAL A 229 5.24 19.37 -7.64
CA VAL A 229 6.54 19.02 -8.25
C VAL A 229 6.69 19.65 -9.63
N SER A 230 5.65 19.59 -10.48
CA SER A 230 5.69 20.21 -11.82
C SER A 230 5.77 21.74 -11.78
N THR A 231 5.21 22.38 -10.76
CA THR A 231 5.14 23.85 -10.65
C THR A 231 6.35 24.44 -9.93
N PHE A 232 6.83 23.77 -8.88
CA PHE A 232 7.84 24.30 -7.95
C PHE A 232 9.12 23.44 -7.86
N GLY A 233 9.19 22.32 -8.59
CA GLY A 233 10.28 21.34 -8.45
C GLY A 233 10.12 20.46 -7.21
N ILE A 234 11.13 19.63 -6.92
CA ILE A 234 11.11 18.72 -5.75
C ILE A 234 11.09 19.56 -4.46
N PRO A 235 10.03 19.47 -3.64
CA PRO A 235 9.95 20.28 -2.44
C PRO A 235 10.91 19.76 -1.37
N HIS A 236 11.96 20.53 -1.10
CA HIS A 236 12.95 20.20 -0.05
C HIS A 236 12.54 20.67 1.36
N ASN A 237 11.40 21.37 1.48
CA ASN A 237 10.96 21.99 2.73
C ASN A 237 9.83 21.20 3.39
N ILE A 238 9.99 20.87 4.67
CA ILE A 238 8.97 20.19 5.49
C ILE A 238 7.63 20.96 5.50
N LEU A 239 7.67 22.29 5.39
CA LEU A 239 6.49 23.13 5.27
C LEU A 239 5.67 22.74 4.02
N ILE A 240 6.33 22.48 2.89
CA ILE A 240 5.63 22.08 1.66
C ILE A 240 4.99 20.71 1.84
N TRP A 241 5.63 19.78 2.54
CA TRP A 241 5.01 18.49 2.88
C TRP A 241 3.77 18.63 3.76
N LEU A 242 3.84 19.48 4.79
CA LEU A 242 2.69 19.79 5.65
C LEU A 242 1.56 20.47 4.85
N LEU A 243 1.90 21.38 3.94
CA LEU A 243 0.95 22.04 3.05
C LEU A 243 0.34 21.04 2.05
N THR A 244 1.11 20.12 1.49
CA THR A 244 0.61 19.03 0.64
C THR A 244 -0.40 18.20 1.40
N PHE A 245 -0.10 17.84 2.65
CA PHE A 245 -1.02 17.07 3.49
C PHE A 245 -2.29 17.87 3.83
N ALA A 246 -2.17 19.15 4.16
CA ALA A 246 -3.29 20.04 4.42
C ALA A 246 -4.18 20.24 3.19
N ALA A 247 -3.58 20.46 2.02
CA ALA A 247 -4.27 20.57 0.74
C ALA A 247 -4.96 19.25 0.36
N THR A 248 -4.31 18.11 0.61
CA THR A 248 -4.89 16.77 0.43
C THR A 248 -6.14 16.63 1.27
N TYR A 249 -6.06 16.95 2.55
CA TYR A 249 -7.20 16.89 3.45
C TYR A 249 -8.36 17.80 3.00
N ALA A 250 -8.07 19.05 2.63
CA ALA A 250 -9.05 20.01 2.18
C ALA A 250 -9.77 19.54 0.89
N LEU A 251 -9.01 19.06 -0.10
CA LEU A 251 -9.56 18.56 -1.35
C LEU A 251 -10.38 17.29 -1.13
N MET A 252 -9.92 16.35 -0.32
CA MET A 252 -10.72 15.17 0.06
C MET A 252 -12.06 15.55 0.69
N LYS A 253 -12.06 16.54 1.61
CA LYS A 253 -13.27 17.04 2.25
C LYS A 253 -14.25 17.66 1.24
N ALA A 254 -13.74 18.36 0.23
CA ALA A 254 -14.56 18.89 -0.85
C ALA A 254 -15.14 17.78 -1.73
N LEU A 255 -14.31 16.83 -2.16
CA LEU A 255 -14.70 15.73 -3.06
C LEU A 255 -15.76 14.81 -2.45
N ILE A 256 -15.68 14.51 -1.15
CA ILE A 256 -16.67 13.65 -0.47
C ILE A 256 -18.07 14.28 -0.44
N ARG A 257 -18.19 15.61 -0.58
CA ARG A 257 -19.49 16.29 -0.66
C ARG A 257 -20.17 16.12 -2.01
N ILE A 258 -19.43 15.68 -3.04
CA ILE A 258 -20.00 15.44 -4.36
C ILE A 258 -20.93 14.23 -4.27
N PRO A 259 -22.19 14.33 -4.77
CA PRO A 259 -23.10 13.21 -4.78
C PRO A 259 -22.48 11.99 -5.48
N GLN A 260 -22.55 10.84 -4.83
CA GLN A 260 -22.07 9.58 -5.41
C GLN A 260 -22.86 9.25 -6.68
N ALA A 261 -22.14 8.85 -7.73
CA ALA A 261 -22.74 8.55 -9.02
C ALA A 261 -23.66 7.31 -8.94
N ASN A 262 -24.61 7.24 -9.87
CA ASN A 262 -25.64 6.20 -9.93
C ASN A 262 -25.02 4.79 -9.86
N LYS A 263 -25.57 3.92 -9.01
CA LYS A 263 -25.05 2.56 -8.71
C LYS A 263 -25.29 1.54 -9.83
N SER A 264 -25.50 1.98 -11.05
CA SER A 264 -25.82 1.10 -12.18
C SER A 264 -24.62 0.23 -12.54
N TRP A 265 -24.88 -0.98 -13.03
CA TRP A 265 -23.81 -1.87 -13.51
C TRP A 265 -23.01 -1.22 -14.66
N LEU A 266 -23.68 -0.43 -15.50
CA LEU A 266 -23.09 0.28 -16.62
C LEU A 266 -22.07 1.32 -16.16
N PHE A 267 -22.37 2.06 -15.09
CA PHE A 267 -21.41 3.01 -14.50
C PHE A 267 -20.11 2.29 -14.10
N TRP A 268 -20.21 1.14 -13.43
CA TRP A 268 -19.04 0.36 -13.04
C TRP A 268 -18.30 -0.24 -14.23
N ALA A 269 -19.01 -0.75 -15.24
CA ALA A 269 -18.39 -1.27 -16.46
C ALA A 269 -17.60 -0.17 -17.19
N LEU A 270 -18.18 1.02 -17.34
CA LEU A 270 -17.53 2.17 -17.95
C LEU A 270 -16.35 2.67 -17.12
N LEU A 271 -16.49 2.71 -15.79
CA LEU A 271 -15.41 3.14 -14.91
C LEU A 271 -14.23 2.16 -14.94
N LEU A 272 -14.49 0.85 -14.97
CA LEU A 272 -13.45 -0.16 -15.11
C LEU A 272 -12.77 -0.08 -16.49
N ALA A 273 -13.56 0.07 -17.56
CA ALA A 273 -13.02 0.27 -18.90
C ALA A 273 -12.14 1.53 -18.96
N ALA A 274 -12.58 2.65 -18.35
CA ALA A 274 -11.79 3.87 -18.28
C ALA A 274 -10.50 3.68 -17.47
N THR A 275 -10.56 2.97 -16.33
CA THR A 275 -9.39 2.69 -15.47
C THR A 275 -8.32 1.92 -16.23
N LEU A 276 -8.71 1.01 -17.11
CA LEU A 276 -7.81 0.22 -17.95
C LEU A 276 -7.37 0.97 -19.21
N ALA A 277 -8.26 1.74 -19.85
CA ALA A 277 -8.00 2.36 -21.15
C ALA A 277 -7.26 3.70 -21.05
N VAL A 278 -7.62 4.56 -20.09
CA VAL A 278 -7.01 5.89 -19.90
C VAL A 278 -5.47 5.84 -19.86
N PRO A 279 -4.83 4.87 -19.19
CA PRO A 279 -3.38 4.71 -19.25
C PRO A 279 -2.76 4.64 -20.66
N PHE A 280 -3.48 4.11 -21.65
CA PHE A 280 -2.98 3.89 -23.01
C PHE A 280 -3.32 5.01 -23.98
N PHE A 281 -4.34 5.82 -23.67
CA PHE A 281 -4.85 6.84 -24.59
C PHE A 281 -4.66 8.28 -24.08
N ALA A 282 -4.39 8.47 -22.79
CA ALA A 282 -4.22 9.81 -22.24
C ALA A 282 -2.85 10.40 -22.59
N MET A 283 -2.83 11.70 -22.89
CA MET A 283 -1.60 12.47 -23.14
C MET A 283 -0.95 12.99 -21.84
N SER A 284 -1.55 12.73 -20.68
CA SER A 284 -1.04 13.17 -19.37
C SER A 284 -1.55 12.26 -18.25
N SER A 285 -0.98 12.41 -17.05
CA SER A 285 -1.39 11.66 -15.84
C SER A 285 -2.72 12.14 -15.23
N ILE A 286 -3.19 13.35 -15.56
CA ILE A 286 -4.39 13.97 -14.96
C ILE A 286 -5.65 13.12 -15.14
N PRO A 287 -5.99 12.62 -16.35
CA PRO A 287 -7.12 11.72 -16.53
C PRO A 287 -7.05 10.45 -15.66
N ALA A 288 -5.86 9.88 -15.47
CA ALA A 288 -5.68 8.70 -14.63
C ALA A 288 -5.95 9.02 -13.15
N TYR A 289 -5.51 10.18 -12.66
CA TYR A 289 -5.87 10.68 -11.32
C TYR A 289 -7.38 10.83 -11.16
N LEU A 290 -8.07 11.44 -12.13
CA LEU A 290 -9.51 11.68 -12.06
C LEU A 290 -10.31 10.38 -12.01
N VAL A 291 -9.97 9.41 -12.86
CA VAL A 291 -10.61 8.09 -12.85
C VAL A 291 -10.40 7.39 -11.50
N GLY A 292 -9.18 7.43 -10.97
CA GLY A 292 -8.85 6.90 -9.65
C GLY A 292 -9.63 7.57 -8.51
N ILE A 293 -9.80 8.89 -8.55
CA ILE A 293 -10.61 9.65 -7.59
C ILE A 293 -12.09 9.25 -7.67
N ILE A 294 -12.65 9.18 -8.87
CA ILE A 294 -14.05 8.76 -9.07
C ILE A 294 -14.26 7.35 -8.53
N PHE A 295 -13.33 6.44 -8.79
CA PHE A 295 -13.35 5.10 -8.22
C PHE A 295 -13.29 5.12 -6.69
N ALA A 296 -12.35 5.87 -6.12
CA ALA A 296 -12.15 5.97 -4.67
C ALA A 296 -13.32 6.65 -3.93
N LEU A 297 -14.13 7.46 -4.59
CA LEU A 297 -15.36 8.01 -4.01
C LEU A 297 -16.50 6.97 -3.97
N ASN A 298 -16.51 6.04 -4.93
CA ASN A 298 -17.60 5.09 -5.12
C ASN A 298 -17.29 3.67 -4.65
N TYR A 299 -16.03 3.33 -4.35
CA TYR A 299 -15.60 1.94 -4.06
C TYR A 299 -16.35 1.27 -2.91
N ARG A 300 -16.83 2.03 -1.90
CA ARG A 300 -17.62 1.45 -0.81
C ARG A 300 -18.94 0.84 -1.30
N ASN A 301 -19.49 1.37 -2.39
CA ASN A 301 -20.71 0.85 -3.02
C ASN A 301 -20.47 -0.46 -3.79
N ILE A 302 -19.22 -0.85 -4.06
CA ILE A 302 -18.89 -2.13 -4.71
C ILE A 302 -19.40 -3.31 -3.89
N SER A 303 -19.29 -3.24 -2.56
CA SER A 303 -19.85 -4.27 -1.67
C SER A 303 -21.37 -4.40 -1.73
N ARG A 304 -22.05 -3.38 -2.28
CA ARG A 304 -23.51 -3.33 -2.49
C ARG A 304 -23.92 -3.59 -3.93
N LEU A 305 -22.96 -3.70 -4.86
CA LEU A 305 -23.26 -4.25 -6.18
C LEU A 305 -23.78 -5.65 -5.96
N ASN A 306 -24.87 -5.97 -6.66
CA ASN A 306 -25.72 -7.09 -6.37
C ASN A 306 -24.99 -8.42 -6.61
N LEU A 307 -24.09 -8.79 -5.69
CA LEU A 307 -23.42 -10.07 -5.62
C LEU A 307 -24.46 -11.20 -5.54
N GLU A 308 -25.70 -10.91 -5.14
CA GLU A 308 -26.83 -11.83 -5.26
C GLU A 308 -27.19 -12.22 -6.70
N SER A 309 -26.98 -11.32 -7.68
CA SER A 309 -27.17 -11.62 -9.11
C SER A 309 -26.07 -12.55 -9.62
N LEU A 310 -24.81 -12.33 -9.24
CA LEU A 310 -23.70 -13.24 -9.53
C LEU A 310 -23.86 -14.58 -8.79
N ARG A 311 -24.33 -14.54 -7.54
CA ARG A 311 -24.62 -15.70 -6.68
C ARG A 311 -25.69 -16.62 -7.27
N ARG A 312 -26.71 -16.06 -7.93
CA ARG A 312 -27.71 -16.85 -8.68
C ARG A 312 -27.13 -17.54 -9.91
N LYS A 313 -26.06 -17.00 -10.50
CA LYS A 313 -25.43 -17.53 -11.72
C LYS A 313 -24.27 -18.49 -11.45
N LEU A 314 -23.66 -18.46 -10.27
CA LEU A 314 -22.50 -19.29 -9.90
C LEU A 314 -22.67 -19.98 -8.53
N PRO A 315 -23.57 -20.98 -8.41
CA PRO A 315 -23.89 -21.62 -7.13
C PRO A 315 -22.74 -22.43 -6.52
N TYR A 316 -21.78 -22.92 -7.33
CA TYR A 316 -20.68 -23.79 -6.88
C TYR A 316 -19.57 -23.08 -6.08
N LEU A 317 -19.55 -21.74 -6.06
CA LEU A 317 -18.56 -20.95 -5.33
C LEU A 317 -19.10 -20.47 -3.96
N SER A 318 -20.23 -21.03 -3.51
CA SER A 318 -20.98 -20.54 -2.34
C SER A 318 -20.58 -21.15 -0.99
N THR A 319 -19.60 -22.05 -0.97
CA THR A 319 -18.98 -22.61 0.25
C THR A 319 -17.67 -21.91 0.56
#